data_AF-A0A2E2MPE8-F1
#
_entry.id   AF-A0A2E2MPE8-F1
#
_cell.length_a   1.000
_cell.length_b   1.000
_cell.length_c   1.000
_cell.angle_alpha   90.00
_cell.angle_beta   90.00
_cell.angle_gamma   90.00
#
_symmetry.space_group_name_H-M   'P 1'
#
loop_
_entity.id
_entity.type
_entity.pdbx_description
1 polymer ?
#
loop_
_entity_poly.entity_id
_entity_poly.type
_entity_poly.pdbx_seq_one_letter_code
_entity_poly.pdbx_strand_id
1 'polypeptide(L)'
;MNGSHGCYVYVLGTGDGAVARTYVGWSTDVTARLEAHNSGKGAKSTRGRTWRILYVERYRTRGEAMSREWHLKRDRKFRRALLDGAIPV
;
A
#
# COMPACT_ATOMS: atom_id res chain seq x y z
N MET A 1 27.92 -5.13 -8.73
CA MET A 1 26.78 -5.79 -8.05
C MET A 1 25.51 -5.08 -8.52
N ASN A 2 24.86 -5.58 -9.58
CA ASN A 2 23.65 -4.96 -10.12
C ASN A 2 22.47 -5.37 -9.24
N GLY A 3 22.25 -4.63 -8.15
CA GLY A 3 21.07 -4.77 -7.32
C GLY A 3 19.84 -4.47 -8.16
N SER A 4 19.14 -5.50 -8.62
CA SER A 4 17.78 -5.36 -9.15
C SER A 4 16.91 -4.87 -7.99
N HIS A 5 16.83 -3.55 -7.80
CA HIS A 5 15.96 -2.94 -6.80
C HIS A 5 14.52 -3.31 -7.18
N GLY A 6 13.99 -4.34 -6.52
CA GLY A 6 12.61 -4.79 -6.72
C GLY A 6 11.69 -3.61 -6.48
N CYS A 7 10.76 -3.39 -7.41
CA CYS A 7 9.70 -2.41 -7.24
C CYS A 7 8.52 -3.14 -6.62
N TYR A 8 7.97 -2.63 -5.53
CA TYR A 8 6.84 -3.24 -4.84
C TYR A 8 5.62 -2.34 -4.97
N VAL A 9 4.49 -2.93 -5.33
CA VAL A 9 3.19 -2.28 -5.23
C VAL A 9 2.53 -2.78 -3.96
N TYR A 10 1.92 -1.88 -3.20
CA TYR A 10 1.32 -2.21 -1.92
C TYR A 10 -0.03 -1.55 -1.74
N VAL A 11 -0.88 -2.21 -0.93
CA VAL A 11 -2.14 -1.65 -0.44
C VAL A 11 -2.04 -1.56 1.08
N LEU A 12 -2.17 -0.36 1.61
CA LEU A 12 -2.32 -0.12 3.05
C LEU A 12 -3.79 0.04 3.40
N GLY A 13 -4.16 -0.42 4.59
CA GLY A 13 -5.48 -0.26 5.16
C GLY A 13 -5.41 0.36 6.56
N THR A 14 -6.47 1.08 6.92
CA THR A 14 -6.72 1.46 8.31
C THR A 14 -8.20 1.30 8.63
N GLY A 15 -8.48 0.65 9.76
CA GLY A 15 -9.82 0.46 10.33
C GLY A 15 -10.07 1.28 11.59
N ASP A 16 -9.07 2.04 12.07
CA ASP A 16 -9.10 2.71 13.39
C ASP A 16 -9.95 4.00 13.41
N GLY A 17 -10.88 4.18 12.46
CA GLY A 17 -11.77 5.34 12.43
C GLY A 17 -13.13 5.00 11.84
N ALA A 18 -14.08 5.94 11.92
CA ALA A 18 -15.46 5.75 11.44
C ALA A 18 -15.59 5.34 9.96
N VAL A 19 -14.52 5.49 9.16
CA VAL A 19 -14.48 5.10 7.75
C VAL A 19 -13.20 4.32 7.49
N ALA A 20 -13.36 3.07 7.04
CA ALA A 20 -12.27 2.25 6.55
C ALA A 20 -11.65 2.89 5.30
N ARG A 21 -10.33 3.04 5.28
CA ARG A 21 -9.60 3.66 4.16
C ARG A 21 -8.52 2.72 3.64
N THR A 22 -8.31 2.78 2.33
CA THR A 22 -7.21 2.10 1.65
C THR A 22 -6.31 3.13 0.96
N TYR A 23 -5.01 2.88 0.97
CA TYR A 23 -4.03 3.61 0.17
C TYR A 23 -3.30 2.64 -0.74
N VAL A 24 -3.15 3.01 -2.01
CA VAL A 24 -2.38 2.22 -2.99
C VAL A 24 -1.18 3.05 -3.40
N GLY A 25 -0.01 2.44 -3.36
CA GLY A 25 1.22 3.06 -3.82
C GLY A 25 2.22 2.01 -4.28
N TRP A 26 3.35 2.48 -4.77
CA TRP A 26 4.51 1.63 -5.02
C TRP A 26 5.76 2.23 -4.37
N SER A 27 6.73 1.38 -4.03
CA SER A 27 8.01 1.76 -3.43
C SER A 27 9.04 0.66 -3.67
N THR A 28 10.32 0.99 -3.62
CA THR A 28 11.39 -0.01 -3.54
C THR A 28 11.59 -0.53 -2.12
N ASP A 29 11.06 0.19 -1.13
CA ASP A 29 11.05 -0.17 0.29
C ASP A 29 9.67 0.14 0.88
N VAL A 30 8.88 -0.92 1.10
CA VAL A 30 7.52 -0.81 1.61
C VAL A 30 7.51 -0.59 3.13
N THR A 31 8.48 -1.18 3.84
CA THR A 31 8.58 -1.09 5.30
C THR A 31 8.92 0.33 5.74
N ALA A 32 9.95 0.93 5.16
CA ALA A 32 10.31 2.32 5.45
C ALA A 32 9.17 3.29 5.12
N ARG A 33 8.38 2.96 4.09
CA ARG A 33 7.20 3.75 3.71
C ARG A 33 6.06 3.62 4.71
N LEU A 34 5.78 2.41 5.20
CA LEU A 34 4.81 2.16 6.26
C LEU A 34 5.17 2.91 7.54
N GLU A 35 6.43 2.84 7.96
CA GLU A 35 6.96 3.55 9.12
C GLU A 35 6.82 5.08 8.98
N ALA A 36 7.08 5.63 7.78
CA ALA A 36 6.86 7.04 7.51
C ALA A 36 5.37 7.43 7.65
N HIS A 37 4.45 6.55 7.24
CA HIS A 37 3.00 6.76 7.42
C HIS A 37 2.58 6.68 8.90
N ASN A 38 3.11 5.73 9.66
CA ASN A 38 2.75 5.51 11.08
C ASN A 38 3.45 6.48 12.05
N SER A 39 4.64 6.98 11.72
CA SER A 39 5.39 7.93 12.55
C SER A 39 4.83 9.36 12.53
N GLY A 40 3.79 9.63 11.76
CA GLY A 40 3.17 10.96 11.68
C GLY A 40 4.05 12.04 11.04
N LYS A 41 5.21 11.64 10.47
CA LYS A 41 6.07 12.49 9.62
C LYS A 41 5.50 12.66 8.20
N GLY A 42 4.41 11.94 7.87
CA GLY A 42 3.61 12.13 6.66
C GLY A 42 2.70 13.38 6.71
N ALA A 43 1.90 13.57 5.66
CA ALA A 43 0.98 14.70 5.54
C ALA A 43 0.00 14.81 6.74
N LYS A 44 -0.44 16.03 7.07
CA LYS A 44 -1.37 16.36 8.19
C LYS A 44 -2.59 15.41 8.30
N SER A 45 -3.04 14.83 7.18
CA SER A 45 -4.18 13.90 7.09
C SER A 45 -3.91 12.46 7.57
N THR A 46 -2.65 12.10 7.85
CA THR A 46 -2.23 10.76 8.29
C THR A 46 -1.99 10.64 9.79
N ARG A 47 -2.06 11.75 10.54
CA ARG A 47 -1.85 11.80 11.99
C ARG A 47 -2.97 11.05 12.73
N GLY A 48 -2.60 10.14 13.65
CA GLY A 48 -3.51 9.46 14.56
C GLY A 48 -4.22 8.21 14.02
N ARG A 49 -3.67 7.54 12.99
CA ARG A 49 -4.22 6.28 12.46
C ARG A 49 -3.13 5.24 12.30
N THR A 50 -3.43 3.99 12.65
CA THR A 50 -2.54 2.87 12.36
C THR A 50 -2.80 2.39 10.96
N TRP A 51 -1.79 2.49 10.10
CA TRP A 51 -1.79 1.86 8.80
C TRP A 51 -1.17 0.47 8.91
N ARG A 52 -1.75 -0.48 8.21
CA ARG A 52 -1.26 -1.86 8.10
C ARG A 52 -1.16 -2.23 6.63
N ILE A 53 -0.18 -3.05 6.28
CA ILE A 53 -0.08 -3.62 4.94
C ILE A 53 -1.17 -4.68 4.81
N LEU A 54 -2.04 -4.53 3.82
CA LEU A 54 -3.04 -5.52 3.44
C LEU A 54 -2.58 -6.38 2.27
N TYR A 55 -1.72 -5.84 1.41
CA TYR A 55 -1.25 -6.51 0.21
C TYR A 55 0.10 -5.94 -0.23
N VAL A 56 0.98 -6.81 -0.73
CA VAL A 56 2.24 -6.42 -1.38
C VAL A 56 2.51 -7.33 -2.58
N GLU A 57 3.00 -6.74 -3.66
CA GLU A 57 3.31 -7.46 -4.90
C GLU A 57 4.62 -6.94 -5.48
N ARG A 58 5.52 -7.85 -5.87
CA ARG A 58 6.86 -7.50 -6.38
C ARG A 58 6.90 -7.52 -7.90
N TYR A 59 7.54 -6.49 -8.47
CA TYR A 59 7.76 -6.30 -9.88
C TYR A 59 9.25 -6.10 -10.19
N ARG A 60 9.63 -6.42 -11.43
CA ARG A 60 11.01 -6.30 -11.91
C ARG A 60 11.32 -4.87 -12.35
N THR A 61 10.34 -4.15 -12.85
CA THR A 61 10.50 -2.77 -13.35
C THR A 61 9.54 -1.79 -12.68
N ARG A 62 9.91 -0.51 -12.69
CA ARG A 62 9.02 0.59 -12.26
C ARG A 62 7.76 0.68 -13.13
N GLY A 63 7.88 0.41 -14.44
CA GLY A 63 6.76 0.49 -15.37
C GLY A 63 5.65 -0.50 -15.04
N GLU A 64 6.01 -1.75 -14.76
CA GLU A 64 5.07 -2.78 -14.32
C GLU A 64 4.41 -2.39 -12.99
N ALA A 65 5.20 -1.90 -12.03
CA ALA A 65 4.68 -1.46 -10.74
C ALA A 65 3.69 -0.28 -10.86
N MET A 66 4.00 0.72 -11.67
CA MET A 66 3.12 1.88 -11.91
C MET A 66 1.83 1.48 -12.65
N SER A 67 1.93 0.59 -13.63
CA SER A 67 0.76 0.03 -14.32
C SER A 67 -0.15 -0.67 -13.32
N ARG A 68 0.39 -1.56 -12.50
CA ARG A 68 -0.37 -2.27 -11.47
C ARG A 68 -0.98 -1.33 -10.43
N GLU A 69 -0.23 -0.34 -9.97
CA GLU A 69 -0.74 0.69 -9.04
C GLU A 69 -1.99 1.37 -9.61
N TRP A 70 -1.98 1.74 -10.89
CA TRP A 70 -3.11 2.35 -11.57
C TRP A 70 -4.33 1.42 -11.64
N HIS A 71 -4.12 0.14 -11.92
CA HIS A 71 -5.18 -0.88 -11.88
C HIS A 71 -5.79 -1.00 -10.47
N LEU A 72 -4.95 -1.15 -9.44
CA LEU A 72 -5.40 -1.29 -8.05
C LEU A 72 -6.12 -0.04 -7.52
N LYS A 73 -5.72 1.16 -7.94
CA LYS A 73 -6.43 2.40 -7.61
C LYS A 73 -7.88 2.38 -8.11
N ARG A 74 -8.12 1.77 -9.27
CA ARG A 74 -9.46 1.67 -9.90
C ARG A 74 -10.25 0.47 -9.42
N ASP A 75 -9.58 -0.59 -8.98
CA ASP A 75 -10.23 -1.79 -8.45
C ASP A 75 -10.75 -1.59 -7.02
N ARG A 76 -11.93 -0.98 -6.91
CA ARG A 76 -12.61 -0.77 -5.62
C ARG A 76 -13.05 -2.08 -4.97
N LYS A 77 -13.39 -3.09 -5.78
CA LYS A 77 -13.87 -4.38 -5.29
C LYS A 77 -12.74 -5.14 -4.59
N PHE A 78 -11.57 -5.22 -5.22
CA PHE A 78 -10.38 -5.82 -4.65
C PHE A 78 -9.94 -5.12 -3.36
N ARG A 79 -9.88 -3.78 -3.37
CA ARG A 79 -9.51 -3.00 -2.18
C ARG A 79 -10.48 -3.20 -1.02
N ARG A 80 -11.77 -3.37 -1.31
CA ARG A 80 -12.77 -3.67 -0.29
C ARG A 80 -12.61 -5.08 0.26
N ALA A 81 -12.41 -6.07 -0.61
CA ALA A 81 -12.17 -7.45 -0.20
C ALA A 81 -10.92 -7.59 0.71
N LEU A 82 -9.86 -6.83 0.43
CA LEU A 82 -8.68 -6.76 1.31
C LEU A 82 -9.01 -6.20 2.70
N LEU A 83 -9.90 -5.21 2.81
CA LEU A 83 -10.33 -4.67 4.11
C LEU A 83 -11.17 -5.68 4.89
N ASP A 84 -12.04 -6.40 4.17
CA ASP A 84 -12.94 -7.38 4.77
C ASP A 84 -12.22 -8.71 5.10
N GLY A 85 -10.92 -8.83 4.81
CA GLY A 85 -10.14 -10.06 5.02
C GLY A 85 -10.53 -11.21 4.10
N ALA A 86 -11.29 -10.92 3.03
CA ALA A 86 -11.87 -11.91 2.12
C ALA A 86 -10.87 -12.44 1.08
N ILE A 87 -9.64 -11.92 1.06
CA ILE A 87 -8.55 -12.41 0.21
C ILE A 87 -7.47 -12.97 1.15
N PRO A 88 -7.17 -14.28 1.09
CA PRO A 88 -6.00 -14.82 1.79
C PRO A 88 -4.74 -14.25 1.13
N VAL A 89 -3.87 -13.67 1.97
CA VAL A 89 -2.55 -13.17 1.59
C VAL A 89 -1.52 -14.29 1.50
#